data_AF-A0A098BX31-F1
#
_entry.id   AF-A0A098BX31-F1
#
_cell.length_a   1.000
_cell.length_b   1.000
_cell.length_c   1.000
_cell.angle_alpha   90.00
_cell.angle_beta   90.00
_cell.angle_gamma   90.00
#
_symmetry.space_group_name_H-M   'P 1'
#
loop_
_entity.id
_entity.type
_entity.pdbx_description
1 polymer ?
#
loop_
_entity_poly.entity_id
_entity_poly.type
_entity_poly.pdbx_seq_one_letter_code
_entity_poly.pdbx_strand_id
1 'polypeptide(L)'
;MSAPRKRAASTTARGLGWSHQQQRARLLQRHVDGSPCWWCGRPMFRDRTVNFDYDPASEDQTSGTLAADHSHARATGGTKADRLLHGLCNKQRGDGSRDHLRPAVTGGDFGVPEGEQGDDRSRWCLLDW
;
A
#
# COMPACT_ATOMS: atom_id res chain seq x y z
N MET A 1 42.85 -5.31 2.79
CA MET A 1 42.02 -6.35 2.16
C MET A 1 40.55 -6.04 2.48
N SER A 2 39.74 -5.66 1.49
CA SER A 2 38.33 -5.33 1.74
C SER A 2 37.49 -6.59 1.90
N ALA A 3 36.63 -6.64 2.91
CA ALA A 3 35.74 -7.76 3.16
C ALA A 3 34.74 -7.98 2.00
N PRO A 4 34.38 -9.22 1.66
CA PRO A 4 33.43 -9.50 0.60
C PRO A 4 32.03 -9.01 0.97
N ARG A 5 31.37 -8.28 0.05
CA ARG A 5 29.97 -7.85 0.20
C ARG A 5 29.06 -9.08 0.23
N LYS A 6 28.22 -9.21 1.26
CA LYS A 6 27.18 -10.25 1.33
C LYS A 6 26.28 -10.13 0.09
N ARG A 7 26.15 -11.22 -0.69
CA ARG A 7 25.26 -11.23 -1.86
C ARG A 7 23.82 -11.09 -1.39
N ALA A 8 23.10 -10.11 -1.95
CA ALA A 8 21.67 -9.96 -1.68
C ALA A 8 20.93 -11.24 -2.09
N ALA A 9 19.94 -11.65 -1.28
CA ALA A 9 19.12 -12.82 -1.58
C ALA A 9 18.42 -12.65 -2.94
N SER A 10 18.39 -13.71 -3.75
CA SER A 10 17.71 -13.70 -5.05
C SER A 10 16.21 -13.41 -4.89
N THR A 11 15.55 -12.90 -5.93
CA THR A 11 14.09 -12.65 -5.91
C THR A 11 13.30 -13.90 -5.52
N THR A 12 13.73 -15.07 -5.98
CA THR A 12 13.19 -16.38 -5.57
C THR A 12 13.41 -16.67 -4.09
N ALA A 13 14.62 -16.46 -3.56
CA ALA A 13 14.90 -16.63 -2.13
C ALA A 13 14.13 -15.61 -1.26
N ARG A 14 13.86 -14.43 -1.82
CA ARG A 14 12.98 -13.42 -1.25
C ARG A 14 11.51 -13.72 -1.49
N GLY A 15 11.11 -14.89 -2.01
CA GLY A 15 9.72 -15.30 -2.28
C GLY A 15 8.94 -14.38 -3.23
N LEU A 16 9.64 -13.55 -4.00
CA LEU A 16 9.13 -12.69 -5.07
C LEU A 16 9.43 -13.29 -6.46
N GLY A 17 9.67 -14.60 -6.49
CA GLY A 17 9.98 -15.33 -7.71
C GLY A 17 8.77 -15.46 -8.63
N TRP A 18 8.93 -16.32 -9.63
CA TRP A 18 7.93 -16.56 -10.68
C TRP A 18 6.52 -16.87 -10.16
N SER A 19 6.40 -17.63 -9.06
CA SER A 19 5.09 -17.97 -8.46
C SER A 19 4.33 -16.73 -8.01
N HIS A 20 5.01 -15.79 -7.34
CA HIS A 20 4.42 -14.54 -6.86
C HIS A 20 3.99 -13.65 -8.04
N GLN A 21 4.82 -13.56 -9.08
CA GLN A 21 4.48 -12.82 -10.30
C GLN A 21 3.22 -13.39 -10.96
N GLN A 22 3.09 -14.72 -11.01
CA GLN A 22 1.93 -15.39 -11.58
C GLN A 22 0.67 -15.21 -10.71
N GLN A 23 0.81 -15.21 -9.39
CA GLN A 23 -0.30 -14.90 -8.46
C GLN A 23 -0.78 -13.46 -8.67
N ARG A 24 0.13 -12.49 -8.72
CA ARG A 24 -0.20 -11.08 -9.01
C ARG A 24 -0.91 -10.92 -10.36
N ALA A 25 -0.41 -11.57 -11.41
CA ALA A 25 -1.03 -11.51 -12.73
C ALA A 25 -2.49 -12.04 -12.71
N ARG A 26 -2.73 -13.17 -12.02
CA ARG A 26 -4.09 -13.73 -11.84
C ARG A 26 -5.00 -12.80 -11.05
N LEU A 27 -4.48 -12.13 -10.02
CA LEU A 27 -5.24 -11.16 -9.24
C LEU A 27 -5.62 -9.95 -10.10
N LEU A 28 -4.69 -9.39 -10.87
CA LEU A 28 -4.96 -8.27 -11.78
C LEU A 28 -5.95 -8.62 -12.90
N GLN A 29 -5.89 -9.84 -13.43
CA GLN A 29 -6.85 -10.31 -14.42
C GLN A 29 -8.28 -10.31 -13.88
N ARG A 30 -8.46 -10.75 -12.63
CA ARG A 30 -9.77 -10.80 -11.96
C ARG A 30 -10.22 -9.49 -11.33
N HIS A 31 -9.32 -8.53 -11.20
CA HIS A 31 -9.63 -7.24 -10.58
C HIS A 31 -10.77 -6.54 -11.33
N VAL A 32 -11.63 -5.81 -10.61
CA VAL A 32 -12.61 -4.92 -11.22
C VAL A 32 -12.25 -3.51 -10.79
N ASP A 33 -12.00 -2.64 -11.77
CA ASP A 33 -11.63 -1.26 -11.50
C ASP A 33 -12.72 -0.56 -10.68
N GLY A 34 -12.29 0.18 -9.66
CA GLY A 34 -13.18 0.76 -8.64
C GLY A 34 -13.43 -0.12 -7.42
N SER A 35 -13.03 -1.40 -7.43
CA SER A 35 -13.16 -2.26 -6.24
C SER A 35 -12.44 -1.64 -5.04
N PRO A 36 -13.03 -1.67 -3.83
CA PRO A 36 -12.46 -0.99 -2.68
C PRO A 36 -11.19 -1.69 -2.19
N CYS A 37 -10.17 -0.91 -1.87
CA CYS A 37 -8.98 -1.40 -1.18
C CYS A 37 -9.35 -1.84 0.24
N TRP A 38 -8.97 -3.06 0.63
CA TRP A 38 -9.32 -3.60 1.95
C TRP A 38 -8.69 -2.81 3.13
N TRP A 39 -7.57 -2.14 2.88
CA TRP A 39 -6.86 -1.35 3.88
C TRP A 39 -7.45 0.06 4.05
N CYS A 40 -7.65 0.79 2.95
CA CYS A 40 -8.06 2.19 2.98
C CYS A 40 -9.49 2.48 2.54
N GLY A 41 -10.19 1.52 1.97
CA GLY A 41 -11.55 1.68 1.44
C GLY A 41 -11.64 2.42 0.09
N ARG A 42 -10.57 3.10 -0.35
CA ARG A 42 -10.55 3.85 -1.61
C ARG A 42 -10.60 2.90 -2.83
N PRO A 43 -11.16 3.35 -3.96
CA PRO A 43 -11.21 2.55 -5.18
C PRO A 43 -9.80 2.23 -5.70
N MET A 44 -9.63 1.00 -6.21
CA MET A 44 -8.40 0.53 -6.83
C MET A 44 -8.56 0.40 -8.34
N PHE A 45 -7.56 0.83 -9.09
CA PHE A 45 -7.53 0.78 -10.54
C PHE A 45 -6.27 0.09 -11.07
N ARG A 46 -6.39 -0.63 -12.20
CA ARG A 46 -5.24 -1.20 -12.92
C ARG A 46 -4.36 -0.12 -13.53
N ASP A 47 -4.99 0.94 -14.06
CA ASP A 47 -4.27 2.14 -14.45
C ASP A 47 -3.69 2.77 -13.19
N ARG A 48 -2.36 2.76 -13.10
CA ARG A 48 -1.67 3.28 -11.93
C ARG A 48 -1.91 4.78 -11.75
N THR A 49 -2.16 5.53 -12.82
CA THR A 49 -2.18 7.00 -12.81
C THR A 49 -3.40 7.60 -12.14
N VAL A 50 -4.46 6.79 -11.96
CA VAL A 50 -5.72 7.22 -11.32
C VAL A 50 -5.83 6.75 -9.87
N ASN A 51 -4.87 5.96 -9.37
CA ASN A 51 -4.82 5.61 -7.95
C ASN A 51 -4.29 6.80 -7.14
N PHE A 52 -4.82 6.98 -5.93
CA PHE A 52 -4.47 8.14 -5.08
C PHE A 52 -2.99 8.16 -4.65
N ASP A 53 -2.33 7.00 -4.66
CA ASP A 53 -0.91 6.85 -4.31
C ASP A 53 -0.01 6.87 -5.55
N TYR A 54 -0.52 7.37 -6.67
CA TYR A 54 0.29 7.72 -7.83
C TYR A 54 1.00 9.06 -7.62
N ASP A 55 2.30 9.03 -7.90
CA ASP A 55 3.16 10.18 -7.90
C ASP A 55 4.01 10.15 -9.18
N PRO A 56 3.77 11.05 -10.14
CA PRO A 56 4.53 11.13 -11.38
C PRO A 56 5.96 11.64 -11.17
N ALA A 57 6.25 12.30 -10.04
CA ALA A 57 7.58 12.79 -9.70
C ALA A 57 8.42 11.75 -8.94
N SER A 58 7.82 10.64 -8.52
CA SER A 58 8.51 9.59 -7.77
C SER A 58 9.56 8.88 -8.63
N GLU A 59 10.75 8.67 -8.08
CA GLU A 59 11.75 7.76 -8.67
C GLU A 59 11.30 6.29 -8.64
N ASP A 60 10.32 5.94 -7.78
CA ASP A 60 9.71 4.62 -7.74
C ASP A 60 8.71 4.47 -8.90
N GLN A 61 9.15 3.78 -9.96
CA GLN A 61 8.32 3.46 -11.12
C GLN A 61 7.07 2.62 -10.77
N THR A 62 7.00 2.03 -9.58
CA THR A 62 5.84 1.28 -9.09
C THR A 62 4.82 2.14 -8.36
N SER A 63 5.04 3.45 -8.28
CA SER A 63 4.08 4.42 -7.75
C SER A 63 2.71 4.29 -8.45
N GLY A 64 1.64 4.31 -7.65
CA GLY A 64 0.26 4.07 -8.06
C GLY A 64 -0.09 2.62 -8.47
N THR A 65 0.85 1.67 -8.48
CA THR A 65 0.55 0.29 -8.91
C THR A 65 -0.10 -0.53 -7.81
N LEU A 66 -0.97 -1.47 -8.19
CA LEU A 66 -1.54 -2.42 -7.24
C LEU A 66 -0.51 -3.49 -6.83
N ALA A 67 -0.34 -3.65 -5.53
CA ALA A 67 0.49 -4.65 -4.89
C ALA A 67 -0.31 -5.93 -4.61
N ALA A 68 0.35 -7.09 -4.76
CA ALA A 68 -0.22 -8.38 -4.39
C ALA A 68 0.08 -8.65 -2.91
N ASP A 69 -0.92 -8.43 -2.07
CA ASP A 69 -0.82 -8.58 -0.62
C ASP A 69 -1.08 -10.02 -0.20
N HIS A 70 -0.53 -10.37 0.96
CA HIS A 70 -0.72 -11.66 1.59
C HIS A 70 -1.53 -11.49 2.89
N SER A 71 -2.78 -11.97 2.95
CA SER A 71 -3.55 -11.94 4.21
C SER A 71 -2.78 -12.58 5.36
N HIS A 72 -2.20 -13.76 5.11
CA HIS A 72 -1.18 -14.34 5.97
C HIS A 72 0.17 -13.78 5.58
N ALA A 73 0.70 -12.86 6.37
CA ALA A 73 1.93 -12.17 6.02
C ALA A 73 3.10 -13.13 5.84
N ARG A 74 4.04 -12.71 4.99
CA ARG A 74 5.23 -13.50 4.69
C ARG A 74 6.16 -13.65 5.88
N ALA A 75 6.22 -12.63 6.75
CA ALA A 75 6.97 -12.66 7.99
C ALA A 75 6.53 -13.80 8.92
N THR A 76 5.27 -14.24 8.81
CA THR A 76 4.67 -15.32 9.61
C THR A 76 4.43 -16.60 8.79
N GLY A 77 5.11 -16.76 7.65
CA GLY A 77 5.08 -18.00 6.85
C GLY A 77 4.09 -18.05 5.69
N GLY A 78 3.39 -16.96 5.36
CA GLY A 78 2.49 -16.94 4.21
C GLY A 78 3.21 -16.97 2.86
N THR A 79 2.69 -17.76 1.92
CA THR A 79 3.30 -18.02 0.60
C THR A 79 2.42 -17.65 -0.59
N LYS A 80 1.15 -17.31 -0.33
CA LYS A 80 0.15 -17.00 -1.35
C LYS A 80 -0.34 -15.57 -1.19
N ALA A 81 -0.13 -14.76 -2.21
CA ALA A 81 -0.83 -13.50 -2.37
C ALA A 81 -2.27 -13.79 -2.80
N ASP A 82 -3.23 -13.18 -2.11
CA ASP A 82 -4.65 -13.49 -2.23
C ASP A 82 -5.53 -12.25 -2.43
N ARG A 83 -4.98 -11.05 -2.30
CA ARG A 83 -5.69 -9.79 -2.57
C ARG A 83 -4.79 -8.73 -3.22
N LEU A 84 -5.43 -7.72 -3.79
CA LEU A 84 -4.75 -6.50 -4.23
C LEU A 84 -4.94 -5.39 -3.20
N LEU A 85 -3.92 -4.58 -3.03
CA LEU A 85 -3.94 -3.31 -2.28
C LEU A 85 -3.22 -2.24 -3.11
N HIS A 86 -3.49 -0.97 -2.81
CA HIS A 86 -2.60 0.13 -3.22
C HIS A 86 -1.18 -0.11 -2.69
N GLY A 87 -0.18 0.37 -3.42
CA GLY A 87 1.23 0.17 -3.07
C GLY A 87 1.57 0.77 -1.70
N LEU A 88 1.10 1.98 -1.41
CA LEU A 88 1.28 2.63 -0.10
C LEU A 88 0.58 1.85 1.02
N CYS A 89 -0.65 1.39 0.77
CA CYS A 89 -1.44 0.64 1.74
C CYS A 89 -0.77 -0.69 2.12
N ASN A 90 -0.26 -1.42 1.13
CA ASN A 90 0.50 -2.65 1.35
C ASN A 90 1.76 -2.41 2.20
N LYS A 91 2.48 -1.30 1.95
CA LYS A 91 3.66 -0.91 2.74
C LYS A 91 3.27 -0.54 4.19
N GLN A 92 2.20 0.20 4.39
CA GLN A 92 1.72 0.61 5.72
C GLN A 92 1.25 -0.57 6.57
N ARG A 93 0.54 -1.52 5.96
CA ARG A 93 0.07 -2.75 6.62
C ARG A 93 1.21 -3.56 7.22
N GLY A 94 2.33 -3.67 6.50
CA GLY A 94 3.49 -4.42 6.95
C GLY A 94 3.20 -5.92 7.04
N ASP A 95 3.33 -6.49 8.23
CA ASP A 95 3.11 -7.91 8.52
C ASP A 95 1.67 -8.23 8.98
N GLY A 96 0.76 -7.26 8.92
CA GLY A 96 -0.63 -7.41 9.37
C GLY A 96 -0.86 -7.18 10.86
N SER A 97 0.19 -6.93 11.66
CA SER A 97 0.04 -6.52 13.07
C SER A 97 -0.79 -5.24 13.24
N ARG A 98 -0.89 -4.43 12.18
CA ARG A 98 -1.62 -3.16 12.12
C ARG A 98 -3.02 -3.29 11.52
N ASP A 99 -3.53 -4.49 11.28
CA ASP A 99 -4.84 -4.68 10.63
C ASP A 99 -5.99 -4.00 11.41
N HIS A 100 -5.86 -3.84 12.74
CA HIS A 100 -6.81 -3.11 13.58
C HIS A 100 -6.72 -1.58 13.44
N LEU A 101 -5.62 -1.06 12.89
CA LEU A 101 -5.38 0.37 12.63
C LEU A 101 -5.75 0.77 11.20
N ARG A 102 -6.27 -0.17 10.39
CA ARG A 102 -6.59 0.10 8.99
C ARG A 102 -7.61 1.24 8.89
N PRO A 103 -7.37 2.27 8.08
CA PRO A 103 -8.26 3.42 8.11
C PRO A 103 -9.63 3.17 7.49
N ALA A 104 -9.80 2.09 6.72
CA ALA A 104 -11.13 1.60 6.34
C ALA A 104 -12.03 1.24 7.55
N VAL A 105 -11.47 1.00 8.74
CA VAL A 105 -12.23 0.71 9.97
C VAL A 105 -12.18 1.86 10.97
N THR A 106 -11.03 2.53 11.10
CA THR A 106 -10.88 3.62 12.06
C THR A 106 -11.45 4.95 11.56
N GLY A 107 -11.76 5.05 10.26
CA GLY A 107 -12.19 6.30 9.64
C GLY A 107 -11.06 7.33 9.49
N GLY A 108 -9.81 6.92 9.68
CA GLY A 108 -8.66 7.82 9.56
C GLY A 108 -8.49 8.34 8.13
N ASP A 109 -8.33 9.66 7.99
CA ASP A 109 -8.12 10.27 6.70
C ASP A 109 -6.77 9.89 6.10
N PHE A 110 -6.81 9.26 4.93
CA PHE A 110 -5.64 9.07 4.09
C PHE A 110 -5.26 10.38 3.40
N GLY A 111 -4.16 11.00 3.80
CA GLY A 111 -3.56 12.14 3.08
C GLY A 111 -3.44 13.43 3.87
N VAL A 112 -3.82 13.46 5.15
CA VAL A 112 -3.49 14.58 6.04
C VAL A 112 -2.26 14.18 6.86
N PRO A 113 -1.11 14.86 6.72
CA PRO A 113 0.00 14.68 7.65
C PRO A 113 -0.52 14.92 9.07
N GLU A 114 -0.05 14.15 10.07
CA GLU A 114 -0.48 14.27 11.48
C GLU A 114 -0.36 15.70 12.07
N GLY A 115 0.27 16.66 11.37
CA GLY A 115 0.36 18.07 11.74
C GLY A 115 -0.76 19.00 11.26
N GLU A 116 -1.73 18.54 10.46
CA GLU A 116 -2.89 19.35 10.00
C GLU A 116 -4.23 18.92 10.62
N GLN A 117 -4.20 18.00 11.59
CA GLN A 117 -5.37 17.71 12.42
C GLN A 117 -5.43 18.73 13.56
N GLY A 118 -5.93 19.94 13.26
CA GLY A 118 -6.34 20.91 14.29
C GLY A 118 -5.64 22.27 14.26
N ASP A 119 -5.42 22.87 13.09
CA ASP A 119 -5.36 24.34 13.05
C ASP A 119 -6.80 24.90 12.99
N ASP A 120 -7.41 25.06 14.17
CA ASP A 120 -8.70 25.70 14.39
C ASP A 120 -8.66 27.24 14.17
N ARG A 121 -7.65 27.80 13.48
CA ARG A 121 -7.57 29.23 13.15
C ARG A 121 -8.70 29.70 12.25
N SER A 122 -9.29 28.81 11.45
CA SER A 122 -10.45 29.15 10.63
C SER A 122 -11.75 29.34 11.45
N ARG A 123 -11.80 28.96 12.74
CA ARG A 123 -12.89 29.37 13.66
C ARG A 123 -12.70 30.75 14.29
N TRP A 124 -11.49 31.30 14.29
CA TRP A 124 -11.23 32.62 14.91
C TRP A 124 -11.66 33.79 14.03
N CYS A 125 -11.84 33.57 12.71
CA CYS A 125 -12.33 34.61 11.79
C CYS A 125 -13.87 34.72 11.72
N LEU A 126 -14.60 33.97 12.55
CA LEU A 126 -16.08 34.01 12.63
C LEU A 126 -16.61 34.69 13.90
N LEU A 127 -15.74 35.31 14.71
CA LEU A 127 -16.18 36.23 15.74
C LEU A 127 -16.18 37.64 15.14
N ASP A 128 -17.35 38.03 14.64
CA ASP A 128 -17.67 39.41 14.29
C ASP A 128 -17.41 40.30 15.51
N TRP A 129 -16.48 41.25 15.38
CA TRP A 129 -16.28 42.37 16.30
C TRP A 129 -17.04 43.59 15.78
#